data_AF-A0A9D2PI18-F1
#
_entry.id   AF-A0A9D2PI18-F1
#
_cell.length_a   1.000
_cell.length_b   1.000
_cell.length_c   1.000
_cell.angle_alpha   90.00
_cell.angle_beta   90.00
_cell.angle_gamma   90.00
#
_symmetry.space_group_name_H-M   'P 1'
#
loop_
_entity.id
_entity.type
_entity.pdbx_description
1 polymer ?
#
loop_
_entity_poly.entity_id
_entity_poly.type
_entity_poly.pdbx_seq_one_letter_code
_entity_poly.pdbx_strand_id
1 'polypeptide(L)'
;MERYEPDYLALLLTTSGSTGSPKLVRQSYENIQSNAEAIVRYLELDSRERPITTLPMSYTYGLSIIHSHAACGAAVLMTEFSMFQQEFWDFFRKEKATSFGGVCGNHRSLYWKR
;
A
#
# COMPACT_ATOMS: atom_id res chain seq x y z
N MET A 1 3.98 32.09 15.51
CA MET A 1 3.26 31.00 14.81
C MET A 1 3.83 30.94 13.42
N GLU A 2 4.65 29.92 13.17
CA GLU A 2 5.32 29.72 11.89
C GLU A 2 4.26 29.28 10.87
N ARG A 3 4.18 30.01 9.75
CA ARG A 3 3.24 29.74 8.66
C ARG A 3 3.61 28.39 8.04
N TYR A 4 2.71 27.43 8.09
CA TYR A 4 2.86 26.15 7.39
C TYR A 4 2.77 26.43 5.88
N GLU A 5 3.88 26.32 5.17
CA GLU A 5 3.92 26.29 3.70
C GLU A 5 3.33 24.95 3.20
N PRO A 6 2.54 24.92 2.11
CA PRO A 6 1.78 23.75 1.67
C PRO A 6 2.62 22.51 1.26
N ASP A 7 3.94 22.66 1.08
CA ASP A 7 4.81 21.63 0.49
C ASP A 7 5.82 20.99 1.47
N TYR A 8 5.43 20.66 2.70
CA TYR A 8 6.33 19.89 3.59
C TYR A 8 6.58 18.49 3.02
N LEU A 9 7.86 18.23 2.73
CA LEU A 9 8.37 16.94 2.31
C LEU A 9 8.02 15.88 3.37
N ALA A 10 7.28 14.84 2.98
CA ALA A 10 6.88 13.74 3.84
C ALA A 10 7.74 12.49 3.62
N LEU A 11 8.04 12.17 2.36
CA LEU A 11 8.72 10.93 2.01
C LEU A 11 9.68 11.11 0.82
N LEU A 12 10.80 10.39 0.87
CA LEU A 12 11.74 10.21 -0.24
C LEU A 12 11.70 8.75 -0.68
N LEU A 13 11.19 8.50 -1.89
CA LEU A 13 11.08 7.16 -2.45
C LEU A 13 12.22 6.91 -3.43
N THR A 14 12.96 5.82 -3.24
CA THR A 14 13.96 5.39 -4.22
C THR A 14 13.25 4.79 -5.44
N THR A 15 13.74 5.14 -6.62
CA THR A 15 13.35 4.50 -7.87
C THR A 15 14.55 3.75 -8.43
N SER A 16 14.31 2.59 -9.04
CA SER A 16 15.32 1.82 -9.78
C SER A 16 15.70 2.56 -11.06
N GLY A 17 16.38 3.69 -10.93
CA GLY A 17 16.85 4.48 -12.05
C GLY A 17 17.71 3.61 -12.97
N SER A 18 17.39 3.60 -14.27
CA SER A 18 18.11 2.84 -15.30
C SER A 18 19.58 3.24 -15.47
N THR A 19 20.05 4.28 -14.79
CA THR A 19 21.39 4.88 -14.91
C THR A 19 22.34 4.51 -13.76
N GLY A 20 22.02 3.50 -12.94
CA GLY A 20 22.92 2.98 -11.90
C GLY A 20 22.98 3.80 -10.59
N SER A 21 22.58 5.07 -10.61
CA SER A 21 22.42 5.90 -9.39
C SER A 21 20.92 6.00 -9.01
N PRO A 22 20.52 5.62 -7.78
CA PRO A 22 19.14 5.74 -7.32
C PRO A 22 18.68 7.19 -7.36
N LYS A 23 17.56 7.46 -8.03
CA LYS A 23 16.89 8.77 -7.96
C LYS A 23 15.87 8.73 -6.84
N LEU A 24 15.86 9.78 -6.01
CA LEU A 24 14.88 9.98 -4.95
C LEU A 24 13.73 10.84 -5.45
N VAL A 25 12.52 10.33 -5.34
CA VAL A 25 11.30 11.07 -5.64
C VAL A 25 10.78 11.66 -4.32
N ARG A 26 10.64 12.99 -4.31
CA ARG A 26 10.04 13.73 -3.20
C ARG A 26 8.53 13.59 -3.25
N GLN A 27 7.92 13.29 -2.11
CA GLN A 27 6.46 13.29 -1.93
C GLN A 27 6.11 14.20 -0.76
N SER A 28 5.22 15.17 -0.99
CA SER A 28 4.64 15.97 0.09
C SER A 28 3.52 15.20 0.80
N TYR A 29 3.12 15.68 1.98
CA TYR A 29 1.93 15.16 2.66
C TYR A 29 0.67 15.28 1.79
N GLU A 30 0.50 16.41 1.09
CA GLU A 30 -0.63 16.63 0.19
C GLU A 30 -0.63 15.64 -0.97
N ASN A 31 0.53 15.30 -1.54
CA ASN A 31 0.61 14.29 -2.60
C ASN A 31 0.17 12.91 -2.09
N ILE A 32 0.62 12.52 -0.90
CA ILE A 32 0.26 11.25 -0.28
C ILE A 32 -1.24 11.19 -0.02
N GLN A 33 -1.80 12.24 0.60
CA GLN A 33 -3.22 12.32 0.92
C GLN A 33 -4.09 12.29 -0.34
N SER A 34 -3.76 13.13 -1.33
CA SER A 34 -4.49 13.19 -2.61
C SER A 34 -4.49 11.85 -3.34
N ASN A 35 -3.34 11.16 -3.37
CA ASN A 35 -3.24 9.83 -3.96
C ASN A 35 -4.07 8.79 -3.19
N ALA A 36 -4.00 8.78 -1.86
CA ALA A 36 -4.76 7.87 -1.01
C ALA A 36 -6.27 8.02 -1.24
N GLU A 37 -6.77 9.26 -1.24
CA GLU A 37 -8.19 9.54 -1.49
C GLU A 37 -8.63 9.19 -2.92
N ALA A 38 -7.77 9.39 -3.91
CA ALA A 38 -8.05 8.99 -5.28
C ALA A 38 -8.21 7.47 -5.40
N ILE A 39 -7.36 6.69 -4.71
CA ILE A 39 -7.47 5.22 -4.65
C ILE A 39 -8.74 4.78 -3.93
N VAL A 40 -9.04 5.40 -2.77
CA VAL A 40 -10.26 5.11 -2.01
C VAL A 40 -11.50 5.30 -2.88
N ARG A 41 -11.58 6.41 -3.63
CA ARG A 41 -12.69 6.68 -4.55
C ARG A 41 -12.72 5.70 -5.72
N TYR A 42 -11.58 5.45 -6.35
CA TYR A 42 -11.49 4.61 -7.54
C TYR A 42 -11.84 3.14 -7.27
N LEU A 43 -11.38 2.61 -6.13
CA LEU A 43 -11.63 1.22 -5.74
C LEU A 43 -12.87 1.08 -4.84
N GLU A 44 -13.55 2.17 -4.50
CA GLU A 44 -14.69 2.16 -3.56
C GLU A 44 -14.34 1.48 -2.24
N LEU A 45 -13.20 1.87 -1.64
CA LEU A 45 -12.76 1.33 -0.34
C LEU A 45 -13.59 1.93 0.79
N ASP A 46 -13.86 1.12 1.82
CA ASP A 46 -14.50 1.57 3.05
C ASP A 46 -13.78 1.02 4.29
N SER A 47 -14.24 1.42 5.48
CA SER A 47 -13.62 1.04 6.76
C SER A 47 -13.72 -0.45 7.11
N ARG A 48 -14.45 -1.25 6.32
CA ARG A 48 -14.57 -2.71 6.49
C ARG A 48 -13.49 -3.46 5.73
N GLU A 49 -12.71 -2.78 4.91
CA GLU A 49 -11.58 -3.36 4.21
C GLU A 49 -10.52 -3.88 5.18
N ARG A 50 -9.93 -5.02 4.85
CA ARG A 50 -8.89 -5.73 5.62
C ARG A 50 -7.87 -6.36 4.67
N PRO A 51 -7.09 -5.57 3.90
CA PRO A 51 -6.06 -6.10 3.03
C PRO A 51 -4.94 -6.79 3.82
N ILE A 52 -4.37 -7.84 3.25
CA ILE A 52 -3.07 -8.35 3.66
C ILE A 52 -1.98 -7.65 2.84
N THR A 53 -1.02 -7.03 3.52
CA THR A 53 0.23 -6.56 2.89
C THR A 53 1.36 -7.53 3.18
N THR A 54 1.90 -8.15 2.13
CA THR A 54 3.12 -8.97 2.17
C THR A 54 4.32 -8.23 1.55
N LEU A 55 4.11 -6.98 1.14
CA LEU A 55 5.12 -6.19 0.44
C LEU A 55 5.96 -5.41 1.45
N PRO A 56 7.29 -5.32 1.26
CA PRO A 56 8.13 -4.43 2.04
C PRO A 56 7.60 -2.99 1.96
N MET A 57 7.59 -2.28 3.10
CA MET A 57 7.16 -0.88 3.17
C MET A 57 8.05 0.07 2.34
N SER A 58 9.22 -0.39 1.91
CA SER A 58 10.09 0.33 0.98
C SER A 58 9.58 0.33 -0.47
N TYR A 59 8.58 -0.50 -0.78
CA TYR A 59 7.97 -0.56 -2.10
C TYR A 59 6.75 0.37 -2.15
N THR A 60 6.74 1.26 -3.15
CA THR A 60 5.73 2.33 -3.29
C THR A 60 4.30 1.81 -3.32
N TYR A 61 4.09 0.62 -3.89
CA TYR A 61 2.78 -0.03 -3.91
C TYR A 61 2.32 -0.53 -2.53
N GLY A 62 3.25 -1.01 -1.68
CA GLY A 62 2.92 -1.37 -0.30
C GLY A 62 2.45 -0.13 0.49
N LEU A 63 3.12 1.00 0.29
CA LEU A 63 2.72 2.27 0.91
C LEU A 63 1.39 2.79 0.39
N SER A 64 1.07 2.64 -0.90
CA SER A 64 -0.23 3.09 -1.42
C SER A 64 -1.38 2.27 -0.82
N ILE A 65 -1.20 0.97 -0.58
CA ILE A 65 -2.18 0.15 0.15
C ILE A 65 -2.34 0.68 1.58
N ILE A 66 -1.24 0.90 2.30
CA ILE A 66 -1.29 1.39 3.69
C ILE A 66 -2.00 2.75 3.77
N HIS A 67 -1.59 3.72 2.96
CA HIS A 67 -2.14 5.08 3.00
C HIS A 67 -3.62 5.13 2.63
N SER A 68 -4.03 4.41 1.57
CA SER A 68 -5.45 4.39 1.15
C SER A 68 -6.36 3.74 2.20
N HIS A 69 -5.94 2.64 2.81
CA HIS A 69 -6.72 1.97 3.84
C HIS A 69 -6.74 2.75 5.15
N ALA A 70 -5.63 3.39 5.53
CA ALA A 70 -5.62 4.31 6.66
C ALA A 70 -6.57 5.49 6.43
N ALA A 71 -6.61 6.06 5.21
CA ALA A 71 -7.46 7.20 4.88
C ALA A 71 -8.97 6.91 4.97
N CYS A 72 -9.41 5.67 4.72
CA CYS A 72 -10.82 5.27 4.90
C CYS A 72 -11.12 4.62 6.27
N GLY A 73 -10.15 4.56 7.18
CA GLY A 73 -10.30 3.96 8.51
C GLY A 73 -10.35 2.43 8.51
N ALA A 74 -9.80 1.78 7.48
CA ALA A 74 -9.69 0.34 7.36
C ALA A 74 -8.48 -0.22 8.15
N ALA A 75 -8.52 -1.52 8.44
CA ALA A 75 -7.42 -2.23 9.08
C ALA A 75 -6.46 -2.79 8.02
N VAL A 76 -5.15 -2.81 8.30
CA VAL A 76 -4.17 -3.49 7.43
C VAL A 76 -3.63 -4.71 8.17
N LEU A 77 -3.75 -5.88 7.55
CA LEU A 77 -3.26 -7.15 8.09
C LEU A 77 -1.83 -7.41 7.60
N MET A 78 -0.97 -7.86 8.52
CA MET A 78 0.42 -8.19 8.23
C MET A 78 0.70 -9.64 8.60
N THR A 79 1.47 -10.32 7.77
CA THR A 79 1.90 -11.70 8.00
C THR A 79 3.26 -11.94 7.34
N GLU A 80 4.05 -12.82 7.93
CA GLU A 80 5.31 -13.29 7.34
C GLU A 80 5.09 -14.50 6.42
N PHE A 81 3.88 -15.06 6.39
CA PHE A 81 3.56 -16.19 5.52
C PHE A 81 3.48 -15.76 4.05
N SER A 82 4.10 -16.55 3.19
CA SER A 82 3.96 -16.43 1.74
C SER A 82 2.59 -16.95 1.30
N MET A 83 2.02 -16.40 0.24
CA MET A 83 0.77 -16.88 -0.36
C MET A 83 0.83 -18.35 -0.83
N PHE A 84 2.03 -18.91 -0.97
CA PHE A 84 2.25 -20.32 -1.29
C PHE A 84 2.20 -21.25 -0.06
N GLN A 85 2.12 -20.69 1.14
CA GLN A 85 2.00 -21.43 2.40
C GLN A 85 0.54 -21.55 2.81
N GLN A 86 0.16 -22.67 3.43
CA GLN A 86 -1.21 -22.92 3.87
C GLN A 86 -1.62 -21.96 5.00
N GLU A 87 -0.66 -21.61 5.85
CA GLU A 87 -0.77 -20.71 6.98
C GLU A 87 -1.21 -19.30 6.56
N PHE A 88 -0.81 -18.85 5.35
CA PHE A 88 -1.30 -17.60 4.78
C PHE A 88 -2.82 -17.64 4.58
N TRP A 89 -3.34 -18.74 4.06
CA TRP A 89 -4.76 -18.90 3.78
C TRP A 89 -5.58 -19.15 5.06
N ASP A 90 -4.98 -19.82 6.04
CA ASP A 90 -5.57 -19.94 7.38
C ASP A 90 -5.68 -18.57 8.06
N PHE A 91 -4.62 -17.76 7.98
CA PHE A 91 -4.63 -16.39 8.45
C PHE A 91 -5.65 -15.53 7.70
N PHE A 92 -5.69 -15.63 6.37
CA PHE A 92 -6.66 -14.92 5.51
C PHE A 92 -8.10 -15.18 5.96
N ARG A 93 -8.46 -16.45 6.19
CA ARG A 93 -9.80 -16.83 6.64
C ARG A 93 -10.07 -16.38 8.08
N LYS A 94 -9.13 -16.64 9.00
CA LYS A 94 -9.27 -16.32 10.42
C LYS A 94 -9.48 -14.83 10.64
N GLU A 95 -8.69 -14.00 9.96
CA GLU A 95 -8.73 -12.54 10.11
C GLU A 95 -9.72 -11.88 9.14
N LYS A 96 -10.53 -12.66 8.40
CA LYS A 96 -11.53 -12.14 7.45
C LYS A 96 -10.92 -11.12 6.48
N ALA A 97 -9.76 -11.44 5.92
CA ALA A 97 -9.10 -10.57 4.97
C ALA A 97 -10.00 -10.33 3.74
N THR A 98 -10.00 -9.10 3.23
CA THR A 98 -10.82 -8.71 2.06
C THR A 98 -10.03 -8.79 0.76
N SER A 99 -8.71 -8.57 0.81
CA SER A 99 -7.84 -8.57 -0.36
C SER A 99 -6.38 -8.85 0.05
N PHE A 100 -5.50 -9.05 -0.93
CA PHE A 100 -4.06 -9.06 -0.70
C PHE A 100 -3.34 -8.41 -1.89
N GLY A 101 -2.27 -7.66 -1.61
CA GLY A 101 -1.48 -6.98 -2.64
C GLY A 101 -0.44 -7.91 -3.29
N GLY A 102 -0.41 -7.97 -4.63
CA GLY A 102 0.60 -8.70 -5.40
C GLY A 102 1.13 -7.89 -6.59
N VAL A 103 2.40 -8.11 -6.96
CA VAL A 103 3.04 -7.51 -8.13
C VAL A 103 3.48 -8.63 -9.08
N CYS A 104 3.32 -8.42 -10.40
CA CYS A 104 3.86 -9.31 -11.43
C CYS A 104 5.40 -9.29 -11.43
N GLY A 105 5.96 -10.21 -10.66
CA GLY A 105 7.38 -10.51 -10.47
C GLY A 105 7.49 -11.78 -9.61
N ASN A 106 6.52 -11.95 -8.72
CA ASN A 106 6.06 -13.25 -8.25
C ASN A 106 5.08 -13.78 -9.31
N HIS A 107 5.44 -14.82 -10.07
CA HIS A 107 4.62 -15.26 -11.19
C HIS A 107 3.17 -15.59 -10.78
N ARG A 108 2.24 -14.80 -11.35
CA ARG A 108 0.79 -15.03 -11.55
C ARG A 108 -0.09 -15.12 -10.29
N SER A 109 -0.65 -13.99 -9.84
CA SER A 109 -1.96 -13.93 -9.16
C SER A 109 -2.47 -12.47 -9.17
N LEU A 110 -3.36 -12.12 -10.10
CA LEU A 110 -4.82 -12.03 -9.92
C LEU A 110 -5.24 -10.99 -8.86
N TYR A 111 -5.65 -9.81 -9.36
CA TYR A 111 -6.57 -8.94 -8.63
C TYR A 111 -7.92 -9.65 -8.58
N TRP A 112 -8.40 -9.98 -7.37
CA TRP A 112 -9.74 -10.51 -7.17
C TRP A 112 -10.48 -9.60 -6.17
N LYS A 113 -11.24 -8.62 -6.69
CA LYS A 113 -12.37 -8.03 -5.96
C LYS A 113 -13.62 -8.79 -6.39
N ARG A 114 -14.27 -9.49 -5.46
CA ARG A 114 -15.67 -9.90 -5.63
C ARG A 114 -16.57 -8.69 -5.41
#